data_AF-A0A7Z2ZNJ8-F1
#
_entry.id   AF-A0A7Z2ZNJ8-F1
#
_cell.length_a   1.000
_cell.length_b   1.000
_cell.length_c   1.000
_cell.angle_alpha   90.00
_cell.angle_beta   90.00
_cell.angle_gamma   90.00
#
_symmetry.space_group_name_H-M   'P 1'
#
loop_
_entity.id
_entity.type
_entity.pdbx_description
1 polymer ?
#
loop_
_entity_poly.entity_id
_entity_poly.type
_entity_poly.pdbx_seq_one_letter_code
_entity_poly.pdbx_strand_id
1 'polypeptide(L)'
;MKGLIMIRRTLLLLLAFMLIIPLNLASLVSANEDSKSVVKESIAEDNLKTQSTGAVNGALKAFPQHVEYTEGTIKPNHISQAQMDATVARLYDEWKAKYVKKHPYLKKTEPVQYYVWYSDGNWFEKEHDEKLKVDYMATTVSEAHGYGMLITALMAGHDRDAKKVFDGMFRYFKSHRSEINPDLMAWKQGDTGKAIVDVSGVDSATDGDLDIAYSLLLADRQWGSAGEINYLAEAKKAIEAVMKSDVHQTDWTLKLADWADDKDPKYGIATRPSDFMLQHMKDFRNVTGDKNWDRVIDQTYKVVNDIYGKYSRKTGLLPDFAMKKGDKFVPAEPNFLESEFDGDYNYNSSRTPWRIGTDYLLTGDTRAKDQLSTLNAWFRKITKENPSKIRAGYKLNGAKALATYEDITFSAPLMVSAMIDSSNQKWLNKLWDYNAAVSTKDDFYFGNNLRLLSMIVVSGNWWTPTDHRSSSVEPAEPTVETEK
;
A
#
# COMPACT_ATOMS: atom_id res chain seq x y z
N MET A 1 -13.67 23.33 38.02
CA MET A 1 -14.48 22.38 37.23
C MET A 1 -14.08 22.42 35.76
N LYS A 2 -12.93 21.84 35.41
CA LYS A 2 -12.46 21.55 34.05
C LYS A 2 -11.56 20.34 34.19
N GLY A 3 -12.04 19.16 33.80
CA GLY A 3 -11.30 17.90 34.02
C GLY A 3 -12.08 16.61 33.79
N LEU A 4 -13.08 16.61 32.88
CA LEU A 4 -13.93 15.43 32.68
C LEU A 4 -14.32 15.17 31.20
N ILE A 5 -13.56 15.67 30.23
CA ILE A 5 -13.89 15.52 28.79
C ILE A 5 -12.96 14.53 28.06
N MET A 6 -11.88 14.05 28.67
CA MET A 6 -10.84 13.27 27.96
C MET A 6 -10.93 11.73 28.14
N ILE A 7 -12.01 11.20 28.74
CA ILE A 7 -12.11 9.76 29.07
C ILE A 7 -13.09 8.99 28.16
N ARG A 8 -13.78 9.63 27.21
CA ARG A 8 -14.74 8.95 26.30
C ARG A 8 -14.22 8.63 24.89
N ARG A 9 -12.96 8.93 24.56
CA ARG A 9 -12.39 8.70 23.22
C ARG A 9 -11.93 7.26 22.95
N THR A 10 -11.99 6.35 23.93
CA THR A 10 -11.39 5.01 23.83
C THR A 10 -12.37 3.91 23.38
N LEU A 11 -13.66 4.20 23.15
CA LEU A 11 -14.67 3.15 22.92
C LEU A 11 -14.96 2.79 21.45
N LEU A 12 -14.52 3.59 20.46
CA LEU A 12 -14.85 3.36 19.05
C LEU A 12 -13.77 2.65 18.22
N LEU A 13 -12.52 2.52 18.68
CA LEU A 13 -11.51 1.71 17.98
C LEU A 13 -11.66 0.19 18.22
N LEU A 14 -12.47 -0.22 19.21
CA LEU A 14 -12.56 -1.60 19.70
C LEU A 14 -13.38 -2.57 18.82
N LEU A 15 -14.10 -2.09 17.80
CA LEU A 15 -15.09 -2.91 17.09
C LEU A 15 -14.65 -3.46 15.72
N ALA A 16 -13.49 -3.07 15.19
CA ALA A 16 -13.07 -3.48 13.84
C ALA A 16 -12.29 -4.81 13.76
N PHE A 17 -11.86 -5.41 14.89
CA PHE A 17 -10.92 -6.54 14.84
C PHE A 17 -11.19 -7.74 15.77
N MET A 18 -12.37 -7.86 16.38
CA MET A 18 -12.66 -9.03 17.23
C MET A 18 -13.84 -9.88 16.77
N LEU A 19 -13.52 -11.18 16.65
CA LEU A 19 -14.33 -12.37 16.45
C LEU A 19 -14.82 -12.63 15.03
N ILE A 20 -14.42 -13.79 14.47
CA ILE A 20 -15.33 -14.82 13.94
C ILE A 20 -14.59 -16.15 13.70
N ILE A 21 -15.26 -17.24 14.10
CA ILE A 21 -15.05 -18.64 13.67
C ILE A 21 -15.98 -18.86 12.47
N PRO A 22 -15.54 -19.36 11.30
CA PRO A 22 -16.48 -19.73 10.25
C PRO A 22 -16.96 -21.18 10.42
N LEU A 23 -18.28 -21.37 10.48
CA LEU A 23 -18.92 -22.65 10.17
C LEU A 23 -19.18 -22.72 8.65
N ASN A 24 -18.64 -23.76 8.02
CA ASN A 24 -18.91 -24.14 6.63
C ASN A 24 -20.38 -24.55 6.43
N LEU A 25 -21.00 -24.14 5.32
CA LEU A 25 -22.09 -24.91 4.70
C LEU A 25 -22.00 -24.86 3.17
N ALA A 26 -22.16 -26.02 2.56
CA ALA A 26 -21.95 -26.30 1.15
C ALA A 26 -23.22 -26.08 0.28
N SER A 27 -22.96 -25.54 -0.92
CA SER A 27 -23.60 -25.72 -2.25
C SER A 27 -25.03 -26.24 -2.41
N LEU A 28 -25.76 -25.60 -3.34
CA LEU A 28 -26.53 -26.29 -4.39
C LEU A 28 -26.69 -25.41 -5.64
N VAL A 29 -26.52 -26.08 -6.78
CA VAL A 29 -26.48 -25.58 -8.17
C VAL A 29 -27.88 -25.62 -8.79
N SER A 30 -28.20 -24.66 -9.67
CA SER A 30 -28.95 -24.97 -10.89
C SER A 30 -28.55 -24.05 -12.04
N ALA A 31 -28.37 -24.66 -13.20
CA ALA A 31 -28.01 -24.05 -14.47
C ALA A 31 -29.28 -23.67 -15.26
N ASN A 32 -29.13 -22.73 -16.20
CA ASN A 32 -29.89 -22.77 -17.45
C ASN A 32 -29.12 -22.05 -18.57
N GLU A 33 -29.11 -22.70 -19.73
CA GLU A 33 -28.44 -22.33 -20.98
C GLU A 33 -29.29 -21.42 -21.89
N ASP A 34 -28.62 -20.97 -22.95
CA ASP A 34 -29.10 -20.51 -24.27
C ASP A 34 -29.48 -19.04 -24.49
N SER A 35 -28.63 -18.33 -25.25
CA SER A 35 -28.81 -18.27 -26.71
C SER A 35 -27.64 -17.56 -27.42
N LYS A 36 -27.29 -18.11 -28.59
CA LYS A 36 -26.31 -17.60 -29.56
C LYS A 36 -26.92 -16.48 -30.41
N SER A 37 -26.15 -15.45 -30.75
CA SER A 37 -26.32 -14.79 -32.06
C SER A 37 -25.01 -14.27 -32.66
N VAL A 38 -24.98 -14.49 -33.97
CA VAL A 38 -23.96 -14.42 -35.01
C VAL A 38 -23.28 -13.05 -35.23
N VAL A 39 -22.00 -13.14 -35.58
CA VAL A 39 -21.05 -12.11 -36.05
C VAL A 39 -21.42 -11.55 -37.43
N LYS A 40 -21.20 -10.25 -37.66
CA LYS A 40 -20.87 -9.70 -38.99
C LYS A 40 -19.71 -8.72 -38.89
N GLU A 41 -18.60 -9.10 -39.52
CA GLU A 41 -17.47 -8.23 -39.86
C GLU A 41 -17.84 -7.31 -41.02
N SER A 42 -17.31 -6.09 -41.00
CA SER A 42 -17.08 -5.30 -42.22
C SER A 42 -15.73 -4.59 -42.11
N ILE A 43 -14.83 -4.97 -43.00
CA ILE A 43 -13.52 -4.37 -43.26
C ILE A 43 -13.74 -3.06 -44.02
N ALA A 44 -13.04 -1.99 -43.61
CA ALA A 44 -12.76 -0.84 -44.46
C ALA A 44 -11.41 -0.24 -44.05
N GLU A 45 -10.40 -0.46 -44.90
CA GLU A 45 -9.14 0.27 -44.90
C GLU A 45 -9.31 1.62 -45.61
N ASP A 46 -8.60 2.62 -45.06
CA ASP A 46 -7.70 3.54 -45.76
C ASP A 46 -7.98 5.03 -45.54
N ASN A 47 -7.04 5.71 -44.86
CA ASN A 47 -6.29 6.85 -45.38
C ASN A 47 -5.51 7.55 -44.25
N LEU A 48 -4.20 7.32 -44.24
CA LEU A 48 -3.22 8.08 -43.46
C LEU A 48 -3.11 9.51 -43.99
N LYS A 49 -3.57 10.48 -43.18
CA LYS A 49 -3.13 11.89 -43.28
C LYS A 49 -2.42 12.26 -41.98
N THR A 50 -1.13 12.53 -42.12
CA THR A 50 -0.24 13.13 -41.13
C THR A 50 -0.83 14.37 -40.47
N GLN A 51 -1.04 14.30 -39.15
CA GLN A 51 -1.25 15.47 -38.29
C GLN A 51 -0.18 15.50 -37.19
N SER A 52 0.67 16.52 -37.29
CA SER A 52 1.11 17.42 -36.21
C SER A 52 1.21 16.85 -34.79
N THR A 53 2.45 16.79 -34.28
CA THR A 53 2.90 16.70 -32.88
C THR A 53 1.83 17.06 -31.83
N GLY A 54 1.14 16.04 -31.31
CA GLY A 54 0.23 16.13 -30.17
C GLY A 54 0.93 15.65 -28.89
N ALA A 55 0.64 16.31 -27.77
CA ALA A 55 1.13 15.96 -26.45
C ALA A 55 1.02 14.45 -26.17
N VAL A 56 2.09 13.85 -25.66
CA VAL A 56 2.18 12.41 -25.37
C VAL A 56 1.16 12.04 -24.28
N ASN A 57 -0.04 11.64 -24.68
CA ASN A 57 -1.12 11.13 -23.81
C ASN A 57 -0.91 9.65 -23.41
N GLY A 58 0.30 9.12 -23.58
CA GLY A 58 0.67 7.74 -23.28
C GLY A 58 1.35 7.58 -21.92
N ALA A 59 1.25 6.39 -21.34
CA ALA A 59 2.00 5.97 -20.18
C ALA A 59 3.51 5.87 -20.51
N LEU A 60 4.35 6.71 -19.91
CA LEU A 60 5.81 6.75 -20.15
C LEU A 60 6.56 5.58 -19.50
N LYS A 61 6.03 5.05 -18.40
CA LYS A 61 6.54 3.87 -17.68
C LYS A 61 5.47 2.77 -17.70
N ALA A 62 5.03 2.38 -18.90
CA ALA A 62 3.91 1.46 -19.07
C ALA A 62 4.18 0.09 -18.42
N PHE A 63 3.21 -0.46 -17.69
CA PHE A 63 3.27 -1.84 -17.24
C PHE A 63 3.32 -2.80 -18.44
N PRO A 64 4.15 -3.85 -18.40
CA PRO A 64 5.12 -4.17 -17.34
C PRO A 64 6.49 -3.48 -17.56
N GLN A 65 7.21 -3.19 -16.47
CA GLN A 65 8.50 -2.46 -16.49
C GLN A 65 9.74 -3.34 -16.35
N HIS A 66 9.60 -4.55 -15.81
CA HIS A 66 10.70 -5.53 -15.66
C HIS A 66 11.99 -4.95 -15.04
N VAL A 67 11.85 -4.17 -13.98
CA VAL A 67 12.93 -3.56 -13.22
C VAL A 67 13.93 -4.62 -12.75
N GLU A 68 15.21 -4.36 -13.02
CA GLU A 68 16.31 -5.07 -12.40
C GLU A 68 16.57 -4.45 -11.02
N TYR A 69 16.27 -5.22 -9.97
CA TYR A 69 16.60 -4.84 -8.60
C TYR A 69 18.08 -5.07 -8.30
N THR A 70 18.52 -4.66 -7.11
CA THR A 70 19.90 -4.82 -6.66
C THR A 70 20.41 -6.25 -6.84
N GLU A 71 21.72 -6.37 -7.10
CA GLU A 71 22.36 -7.65 -7.34
C GLU A 71 22.12 -8.66 -6.20
N GLY A 72 21.95 -9.93 -6.57
CA GLY A 72 21.70 -11.02 -5.63
C GLY A 72 20.23 -11.19 -5.23
N THR A 73 19.35 -10.30 -5.70
CA THR A 73 17.90 -10.48 -5.55
C THR A 73 17.36 -11.55 -6.50
N ILE A 74 16.25 -12.16 -6.12
CA ILE A 74 15.58 -13.21 -6.91
C ILE A 74 14.13 -12.86 -7.19
N LYS A 75 13.59 -13.49 -8.24
CA LYS A 75 12.16 -13.50 -8.60
C LYS A 75 11.67 -14.95 -8.63
N PRO A 76 10.34 -15.21 -8.65
CA PRO A 76 9.84 -16.54 -8.96
C PRO A 76 10.45 -17.06 -10.26
N ASN A 77 11.00 -18.28 -10.23
CA ASN A 77 11.75 -18.84 -11.36
C ASN A 77 11.18 -20.16 -11.89
N HIS A 78 10.03 -20.59 -11.38
CA HIS A 78 9.30 -21.79 -11.80
C HIS A 78 8.21 -21.47 -12.84
N ILE A 79 8.00 -20.17 -13.13
CA ILE A 79 7.13 -19.64 -14.17
C ILE A 79 7.88 -18.55 -14.95
N SER A 80 7.42 -18.27 -16.16
CA SER A 80 8.00 -17.22 -17.01
C SER A 80 7.64 -15.81 -16.51
N GLN A 81 8.40 -14.82 -16.97
CA GLN A 81 8.08 -13.41 -16.74
C GLN A 81 6.67 -13.05 -17.21
N ALA A 82 6.31 -13.45 -18.44
CA ALA A 82 5.00 -13.18 -19.01
C ALA A 82 3.85 -13.77 -18.17
N GLN A 83 4.05 -14.93 -17.53
CA GLN A 83 3.06 -15.51 -16.61
C GLN A 83 2.95 -14.71 -15.30
N MET A 84 4.05 -14.14 -14.80
CA MET A 84 4.00 -13.23 -13.66
C MET A 84 3.23 -11.95 -14.00
N ASP A 85 3.51 -11.34 -15.16
CA ASP A 85 2.83 -10.12 -15.60
C ASP A 85 1.34 -10.37 -15.84
N ALA A 86 0.98 -11.48 -16.49
CA ALA A 86 -0.41 -11.87 -16.72
C ALA A 86 -1.16 -12.09 -15.39
N THR A 87 -0.49 -12.64 -14.38
CA THR A 87 -1.07 -12.80 -13.04
C THR A 87 -1.34 -11.44 -12.39
N VAL A 88 -0.38 -10.52 -12.44
CA VAL A 88 -0.53 -9.16 -11.89
C VAL A 88 -1.63 -8.39 -12.63
N ALA A 89 -1.66 -8.44 -13.97
CA ALA A 89 -2.68 -7.82 -14.81
C ALA A 89 -4.09 -8.32 -14.46
N ARG A 90 -4.27 -9.65 -14.35
CA ARG A 90 -5.55 -10.25 -13.94
C ARG A 90 -5.98 -9.77 -12.54
N LEU A 91 -5.07 -9.83 -11.57
CA LEU A 91 -5.36 -9.42 -10.19
C LEU A 91 -5.70 -7.93 -10.10
N TYR A 92 -5.05 -7.10 -10.92
CA TYR A 92 -5.40 -5.70 -11.06
C TYR A 92 -6.81 -5.50 -11.62
N ASP A 93 -7.18 -6.21 -12.69
CA ASP A 93 -8.52 -6.08 -13.29
C ASP A 93 -9.62 -6.48 -12.29
N GLU A 94 -9.41 -7.60 -11.58
CA GLU A 94 -10.28 -8.06 -10.51
C GLU A 94 -10.36 -7.05 -9.35
N TRP A 95 -9.21 -6.52 -8.91
CA TRP A 95 -9.13 -5.52 -7.85
C TRP A 95 -9.83 -4.22 -8.24
N LYS A 96 -9.58 -3.70 -9.44
CA LYS A 96 -10.17 -2.46 -9.95
C LYS A 96 -11.69 -2.58 -10.00
N ALA A 97 -12.21 -3.68 -10.53
CA ALA A 97 -13.65 -3.93 -10.60
C ALA A 97 -14.29 -3.99 -9.20
N LYS A 98 -13.61 -4.63 -8.24
CA LYS A 98 -14.14 -4.80 -6.89
C LYS A 98 -14.05 -3.51 -6.06
N TYR A 99 -12.95 -2.78 -6.11
CA TYR A 99 -12.62 -1.77 -5.11
C TYR A 99 -12.64 -0.32 -5.61
N VAL A 100 -12.35 -0.04 -6.88
CA VAL A 100 -12.35 1.35 -7.37
C VAL A 100 -13.78 1.82 -7.61
N LYS A 101 -14.23 2.78 -6.80
CA LYS A 101 -15.59 3.33 -6.87
C LYS A 101 -15.57 4.79 -7.28
N LYS A 102 -16.52 5.17 -8.11
CA LYS A 102 -16.78 6.56 -8.48
C LYS A 102 -17.57 7.22 -7.33
N HIS A 103 -17.20 8.45 -6.95
CA HIS A 103 -17.95 9.22 -5.96
C HIS A 103 -19.43 9.40 -6.41
N PRO A 104 -20.41 8.92 -5.63
CA PRO A 104 -21.79 8.80 -6.11
C PRO A 104 -22.58 10.11 -6.08
N TYR A 105 -22.19 11.09 -5.26
CA TYR A 105 -22.96 12.32 -5.02
C TYR A 105 -22.46 13.57 -5.77
N LEU A 106 -21.60 13.41 -6.77
CA LEU A 106 -21.11 14.54 -7.57
C LEU A 106 -22.21 15.04 -8.53
N LYS A 107 -22.33 16.36 -8.66
CA LYS A 107 -23.12 17.00 -9.71
C LYS A 107 -22.52 16.67 -11.07
N LYS A 108 -23.36 16.64 -12.11
CA LYS A 108 -22.91 16.36 -13.50
C LYS A 108 -21.82 17.31 -14.01
N THR A 109 -21.74 18.52 -13.45
CA THR A 109 -20.75 19.55 -13.81
C THR A 109 -19.43 19.43 -13.05
N GLU A 110 -19.39 18.62 -12.00
CA GLU A 110 -18.19 18.44 -11.18
C GLU A 110 -17.26 17.40 -11.81
N PRO A 111 -15.94 17.62 -11.77
CA PRO A 111 -14.98 16.65 -12.30
C PRO A 111 -15.07 15.33 -11.53
N VAL A 112 -14.88 14.22 -12.23
CA VAL A 112 -15.00 12.89 -11.62
C VAL A 112 -13.97 12.71 -10.49
N GLN A 113 -14.45 12.07 -9.42
CA GLN A 113 -13.62 11.60 -8.31
C GLN A 113 -13.78 10.08 -8.15
N TYR A 114 -12.70 9.43 -7.73
CA TYR A 114 -12.66 8.01 -7.43
C TYR A 114 -12.04 7.79 -6.04
N TYR A 115 -12.43 6.71 -5.38
CA TYR A 115 -11.84 6.24 -4.12
C TYR A 115 -11.72 4.72 -4.14
N VAL A 116 -10.98 4.16 -3.17
CA VAL A 116 -10.89 2.71 -2.95
C VAL A 116 -11.85 2.32 -1.83
N TRP A 117 -12.87 1.56 -2.15
CA TRP A 117 -13.83 1.10 -1.16
C TRP A 117 -13.20 0.04 -0.25
N TYR A 118 -13.03 0.37 1.03
CA TYR A 118 -12.36 -0.52 2.00
C TYR A 118 -13.34 -1.37 2.81
N SER A 119 -14.61 -0.99 2.84
CA SER A 119 -15.63 -1.61 3.70
C SER A 119 -16.23 -2.90 3.13
N ASP A 120 -15.35 -3.79 2.66
CA ASP A 120 -15.65 -5.04 1.91
C ASP A 120 -16.04 -6.23 2.81
N GLY A 121 -16.30 -5.98 4.09
CA GLY A 121 -16.65 -7.00 5.09
C GLY A 121 -18.11 -6.92 5.53
N ASN A 122 -18.69 -8.05 5.94
CA ASN A 122 -20.06 -8.08 6.49
C ASN A 122 -20.17 -7.53 7.92
N TRP A 123 -19.04 -7.22 8.56
CA TRP A 123 -18.95 -6.62 9.88
C TRP A 123 -18.98 -5.08 9.86
N PHE A 124 -18.94 -4.46 8.67
CA PHE A 124 -19.12 -3.02 8.57
C PHE A 124 -20.58 -2.68 8.83
N GLU A 125 -20.81 -2.02 9.96
CA GLU A 125 -22.12 -1.54 10.38
C GLU A 125 -22.21 -0.02 10.27
N LYS A 126 -23.42 0.49 10.42
CA LYS A 126 -23.65 1.94 10.48
C LYS A 126 -23.03 2.50 11.75
N GLU A 127 -22.18 3.49 11.59
CA GLU A 127 -21.52 4.22 12.66
C GLU A 127 -22.16 5.60 12.84
N HIS A 128 -21.95 6.23 14.00
CA HIS A 128 -22.38 7.60 14.28
C HIS A 128 -21.17 8.49 14.56
N ASP A 129 -21.05 9.60 13.84
CA ASP A 129 -20.07 10.64 14.15
C ASP A 129 -20.68 11.69 15.07
N GLU A 130 -20.21 11.76 16.31
CA GLU A 130 -20.72 12.68 17.34
C GLU A 130 -20.44 14.16 17.04
N LYS A 131 -19.33 14.48 16.36
CA LYS A 131 -18.96 15.87 16.04
C LYS A 131 -19.85 16.40 14.92
N LEU A 132 -20.06 15.59 13.90
CA LEU A 132 -20.88 15.93 12.73
C LEU A 132 -22.37 15.68 12.95
N LYS A 133 -22.73 14.86 13.94
CA LYS A 133 -24.11 14.41 14.24
C LYS A 133 -24.76 13.72 13.04
N VAL A 134 -24.01 12.84 12.38
CA VAL A 134 -24.47 12.09 11.22
C VAL A 134 -24.24 10.60 11.43
N ASP A 135 -25.18 9.80 10.95
CA ASP A 135 -24.96 8.38 10.76
C ASP A 135 -24.31 8.16 9.39
N TYR A 136 -23.38 7.21 9.31
CA TYR A 136 -22.68 6.90 8.08
C TYR A 136 -22.32 5.41 7.98
N MET A 137 -22.11 4.94 6.76
CA MET A 137 -21.40 3.69 6.48
C MET A 137 -19.96 4.03 6.15
N ALA A 138 -18.99 3.39 6.80
CA ALA A 138 -17.59 3.55 6.44
C ALA A 138 -17.40 3.25 4.94
N THR A 139 -16.55 4.04 4.28
CA THR A 139 -16.44 4.00 2.81
C THR A 139 -15.00 3.81 2.36
N THR A 140 -14.08 4.61 2.85
CA THR A 140 -12.65 4.53 2.55
C THR A 140 -11.84 5.10 3.72
N VAL A 141 -10.55 4.78 3.72
CA VAL A 141 -9.53 5.40 4.56
C VAL A 141 -8.39 5.94 3.69
N SER A 142 -7.58 6.88 4.19
CA SER A 142 -6.44 7.44 3.43
C SER A 142 -5.42 6.36 3.05
N GLU A 143 -5.25 5.31 3.86
CA GLU A 143 -4.46 4.12 3.53
C GLU A 143 -4.94 3.45 2.22
N ALA A 144 -6.24 3.16 2.13
CA ALA A 144 -6.86 2.56 0.95
C ALA A 144 -6.69 3.45 -0.27
N HIS A 145 -6.82 4.75 -0.06
CA HIS A 145 -6.65 5.74 -1.10
C HIS A 145 -5.21 5.78 -1.62
N GLY A 146 -4.22 5.78 -0.72
CA GLY A 146 -2.80 5.68 -1.03
C GLY A 146 -2.48 4.42 -1.84
N TYR A 147 -2.93 3.24 -1.39
CA TYR A 147 -2.78 1.98 -2.13
C TYR A 147 -3.38 2.07 -3.54
N GLY A 148 -4.59 2.64 -3.66
CA GLY A 148 -5.25 2.82 -4.94
C GLY A 148 -4.46 3.70 -5.90
N MET A 149 -3.91 4.81 -5.43
CA MET A 149 -3.11 5.71 -6.23
C MET A 149 -1.80 5.05 -6.69
N LEU A 150 -1.11 4.31 -5.80
CA LEU A 150 0.07 3.52 -6.14
C LEU A 150 -0.22 2.49 -7.24
N ILE A 151 -1.21 1.63 -7.01
CA ILE A 151 -1.60 0.56 -7.93
C ILE A 151 -1.98 1.15 -9.29
N THR A 152 -2.78 2.23 -9.30
CA THR A 152 -3.24 2.85 -10.54
C THR A 152 -2.09 3.44 -11.35
N ALA A 153 -1.13 4.11 -10.71
CA ALA A 153 0.05 4.65 -11.39
C ALA A 153 0.92 3.52 -11.97
N LEU A 154 1.20 2.47 -11.18
CA LEU A 154 2.05 1.35 -11.59
C LEU A 154 1.44 0.47 -12.69
N MET A 155 0.11 0.41 -12.78
CA MET A 155 -0.61 -0.39 -13.77
C MET A 155 -1.00 0.40 -15.03
N ALA A 156 -0.61 1.67 -15.12
CA ALA A 156 -0.77 2.46 -16.34
C ALA A 156 -0.06 1.77 -17.53
N GLY A 157 -0.71 1.73 -18.69
CA GLY A 157 -0.24 0.97 -19.85
C GLY A 157 -1.01 -0.32 -20.05
N HIS A 158 -1.19 -1.13 -18.98
CA HIS A 158 -2.19 -2.20 -18.95
C HIS A 158 -3.60 -1.57 -18.88
N ASP A 159 -3.82 -0.69 -17.90
CA ASP A 159 -5.05 0.08 -17.83
C ASP A 159 -4.97 1.37 -18.65
N ARG A 160 -5.77 1.42 -19.71
CA ARG A 160 -5.91 2.59 -20.58
C ARG A 160 -6.58 3.76 -19.89
N ASP A 161 -7.39 3.52 -18.85
CA ASP A 161 -8.06 4.55 -18.06
C ASP A 161 -7.25 4.97 -16.81
N ALA A 162 -6.04 4.44 -16.61
CA ALA A 162 -5.27 4.64 -15.38
C ALA A 162 -5.10 6.11 -15.02
N LYS A 163 -4.74 6.96 -15.99
CA LYS A 163 -4.57 8.40 -15.76
C LYS A 163 -5.87 9.06 -15.28
N LYS A 164 -7.00 8.71 -15.91
CA LYS A 164 -8.32 9.25 -15.54
C LYS A 164 -8.73 8.83 -14.14
N VAL A 165 -8.49 7.57 -13.80
CA VAL A 165 -8.76 7.03 -12.45
C VAL A 165 -7.87 7.74 -11.43
N PHE A 166 -6.56 7.83 -11.69
CA PHE A 166 -5.60 8.50 -10.84
C PHE A 166 -5.95 9.98 -10.62
N ASP A 167 -6.26 10.73 -11.68
CA ASP A 167 -6.65 12.14 -11.59
C ASP A 167 -7.93 12.32 -10.76
N GLY A 168 -8.88 11.38 -10.86
CA GLY A 168 -10.07 11.38 -10.02
C GLY A 168 -9.78 11.01 -8.56
N MET A 169 -8.84 10.10 -8.29
CA MET A 169 -8.36 9.84 -6.93
C MET A 169 -7.65 11.05 -6.33
N PHE A 170 -6.81 11.74 -7.11
CA PHE A 170 -6.21 13.00 -6.69
C PHE A 170 -7.26 14.04 -6.33
N ARG A 171 -8.29 14.23 -7.17
CA ARG A 171 -9.39 15.18 -6.87
C ARG A 171 -10.17 14.78 -5.61
N TYR A 172 -10.37 13.49 -5.36
CA TYR A 172 -10.97 13.00 -4.11
C TYR A 172 -10.11 13.34 -2.90
N PHE A 173 -8.79 13.14 -2.98
CA PHE A 173 -7.84 13.56 -1.94
C PHE A 173 -7.94 15.07 -1.69
N LYS A 174 -7.96 15.90 -2.74
CA LYS A 174 -8.08 17.35 -2.58
C LYS A 174 -9.41 17.82 -1.97
N SER A 175 -10.46 16.99 -1.97
CA SER A 175 -11.75 17.30 -1.32
C SER A 175 -11.88 16.77 0.11
N HIS A 176 -10.95 15.94 0.58
CA HIS A 176 -10.99 15.29 1.90
C HIS A 176 -9.65 15.51 2.61
N ARG A 177 -9.36 16.78 2.92
CA ARG A 177 -8.07 17.21 3.49
C ARG A 177 -8.12 17.15 5.00
N SER A 178 -6.98 16.87 5.63
CA SER A 178 -6.86 17.00 7.08
C SER A 178 -7.17 18.43 7.54
N GLU A 179 -7.89 18.57 8.66
CA GLU A 179 -8.18 19.82 9.36
C GLU A 179 -6.90 20.43 9.97
N ILE A 180 -5.88 19.61 10.26
CA ILE A 180 -4.62 20.06 10.87
C ILE A 180 -3.62 20.52 9.81
N ASN A 181 -3.43 19.73 8.75
CA ASN A 181 -2.60 20.11 7.61
C ASN A 181 -3.34 19.86 6.28
N PRO A 182 -3.79 20.91 5.57
CA PRO A 182 -4.66 20.76 4.39
C PRO A 182 -3.94 20.24 3.13
N ASP A 183 -2.65 19.94 3.22
CA ASP A 183 -1.89 19.23 2.20
C ASP A 183 -1.75 17.73 2.51
N LEU A 184 -2.34 17.25 3.62
CA LEU A 184 -2.54 15.84 3.99
C LEU A 184 -4.02 15.44 3.86
N MET A 185 -4.31 14.14 3.89
CA MET A 185 -5.66 13.59 3.71
C MET A 185 -6.33 13.29 5.06
N ALA A 186 -7.61 13.61 5.20
CA ALA A 186 -8.38 13.13 6.34
C ALA A 186 -8.45 11.60 6.30
N TRP A 187 -8.22 10.94 7.43
CA TRP A 187 -7.90 9.52 7.44
C TRP A 187 -9.07 8.59 7.12
N LYS A 188 -10.33 9.00 7.37
CA LYS A 188 -11.53 8.15 7.17
C LYS A 188 -12.69 8.96 6.60
N GLN A 189 -13.37 8.37 5.60
CA GLN A 189 -14.60 8.92 5.03
C GLN A 189 -15.77 7.95 5.17
N GLY A 190 -16.95 8.52 5.35
CA GLY A 190 -18.22 7.82 5.52
C GLY A 190 -19.31 8.31 4.57
N ASP A 191 -20.14 7.38 4.10
CA ASP A 191 -21.32 7.66 3.30
C ASP A 191 -22.56 7.81 4.19
N THR A 192 -23.16 9.01 4.17
CA THR A 192 -24.39 9.34 4.91
C THR A 192 -25.69 8.97 4.17
N GLY A 193 -25.57 8.35 2.99
CA GLY A 193 -26.64 8.12 2.01
C GLY A 193 -26.97 9.34 1.15
N LYS A 194 -26.31 10.48 1.39
CA LYS A 194 -26.52 11.76 0.68
C LYS A 194 -25.23 12.48 0.29
N ALA A 195 -24.16 12.22 1.03
CA ALA A 195 -22.84 12.78 0.84
C ALA A 195 -21.79 11.85 1.43
N ILE A 196 -20.59 11.86 0.84
CA ILE A 196 -19.39 11.36 1.49
C ILE A 196 -18.83 12.49 2.35
N VAL A 197 -18.52 12.21 3.62
CA VAL A 197 -18.00 13.18 4.58
C VAL A 197 -16.81 12.61 5.34
N ASP A 198 -15.90 13.47 5.78
CA ASP A 198 -14.78 13.09 6.65
C ASP A 198 -15.29 12.79 8.06
N VAL A 199 -15.00 11.61 8.60
CA VAL A 199 -15.59 11.09 9.85
C VAL A 199 -14.52 10.54 10.78
N SER A 200 -14.86 10.34 12.05
CA SER A 200 -13.98 9.76 13.08
C SER A 200 -12.70 10.58 13.33
N GLY A 201 -12.82 11.91 13.27
CA GLY A 201 -11.69 12.84 13.31
C GLY A 201 -11.21 13.16 11.90
N VAL A 202 -11.10 14.45 11.58
CA VAL A 202 -10.69 14.93 10.25
C VAL A 202 -9.18 15.19 10.26
N ASP A 203 -8.45 14.34 10.96
CA ASP A 203 -6.99 14.40 11.05
C ASP A 203 -6.40 13.35 10.10
N SER A 204 -5.08 13.35 9.89
CA SER A 204 -4.41 12.50 8.91
C SER A 204 -4.04 11.10 9.42
N ALA A 205 -3.43 10.29 8.56
CA ALA A 205 -2.74 9.06 8.94
C ALA A 205 -1.49 8.89 8.06
N THR A 206 -0.33 8.83 8.71
CA THR A 206 0.98 9.01 8.07
C THR A 206 1.24 8.03 6.93
N ASP A 207 0.83 6.77 7.02
CA ASP A 207 1.00 5.79 5.93
C ASP A 207 0.19 6.14 4.68
N GLY A 208 -1.05 6.60 4.85
CA GLY A 208 -1.87 7.09 3.73
C GLY A 208 -1.21 8.26 3.03
N ASP A 209 -0.71 9.23 3.79
CA ASP A 209 -0.06 10.42 3.23
C ASP A 209 1.29 10.12 2.56
N LEU A 210 2.10 9.21 3.12
CA LEU A 210 3.32 8.71 2.49
C LEU A 210 3.04 8.08 1.12
N ASP A 211 2.02 7.22 1.03
CA ASP A 211 1.66 6.57 -0.23
C ASP A 211 1.06 7.55 -1.24
N ILE A 212 0.21 8.50 -0.80
CA ILE A 212 -0.34 9.55 -1.67
C ILE A 212 0.80 10.41 -2.24
N ALA A 213 1.71 10.89 -1.39
CA ALA A 213 2.85 11.69 -1.80
C ALA A 213 3.75 10.94 -2.79
N TYR A 214 4.07 9.67 -2.53
CA TYR A 214 4.88 8.85 -3.42
C TYR A 214 4.18 8.55 -4.74
N SER A 215 2.88 8.26 -4.72
CA SER A 215 2.09 8.01 -5.92
C SER A 215 2.04 9.22 -6.87
N LEU A 216 2.08 10.44 -6.33
CA LEU A 216 2.18 11.66 -7.14
C LEU A 216 3.55 11.80 -7.83
N LEU A 217 4.63 11.31 -7.21
CA LEU A 217 5.93 11.20 -7.89
C LEU A 217 5.90 10.15 -8.99
N LEU A 218 5.22 9.02 -8.78
CA LEU A 218 5.00 8.04 -9.85
C LEU A 218 4.21 8.70 -10.99
N ALA A 219 3.13 9.43 -10.70
CA ALA A 219 2.33 10.11 -11.71
C ALA A 219 3.12 11.15 -12.53
N ASP A 220 4.00 11.92 -11.89
CA ASP A 220 4.93 12.82 -12.59
C ASP A 220 5.76 12.06 -13.63
N ARG A 221 6.30 10.90 -13.25
CA ARG A 221 7.14 10.08 -14.14
C ARG A 221 6.34 9.31 -15.17
N GLN A 222 5.09 9.00 -14.87
CA GLN A 222 4.20 8.23 -15.72
C GLN A 222 3.59 9.09 -16.84
N TRP A 223 3.22 10.33 -16.53
CA TRP A 223 2.41 11.18 -17.41
C TRP A 223 2.94 12.61 -17.58
N GLY A 224 4.01 12.99 -16.86
CA GLY A 224 4.51 14.35 -16.82
C GLY A 224 3.61 15.31 -16.04
N SER A 225 4.16 16.47 -15.67
CA SER A 225 3.47 17.46 -14.83
C SER A 225 3.05 18.74 -15.58
N ALA A 226 2.94 18.68 -16.91
CA ALA A 226 2.55 19.80 -17.77
C ALA A 226 1.04 19.86 -18.09
N GLY A 227 0.25 18.89 -17.60
CA GLY A 227 -1.19 18.80 -17.83
C GLY A 227 -2.04 19.59 -16.82
N GLU A 228 -3.32 19.20 -16.69
CA GLU A 228 -4.28 19.78 -15.73
C GLU A 228 -3.76 19.74 -14.28
N ILE A 229 -3.11 18.63 -13.91
CA ILE A 229 -2.54 18.41 -12.59
C ILE A 229 -1.03 18.43 -12.73
N ASN A 230 -0.39 19.33 -11.98
CA ASN A 230 1.07 19.34 -11.84
C ASN A 230 1.44 18.36 -10.71
N TYR A 231 1.60 17.08 -11.05
CA TYR A 231 1.83 16.02 -10.07
C TYR A 231 3.09 16.26 -9.25
N LEU A 232 4.19 16.73 -9.86
CA LEU A 232 5.43 17.02 -9.14
C LEU A 232 5.26 18.12 -8.10
N ALA A 233 4.55 19.20 -8.44
CA ALA A 233 4.28 20.27 -7.49
C ALA A 233 3.38 19.81 -6.34
N GLU A 234 2.35 19.01 -6.63
CA GLU A 234 1.47 18.46 -5.59
C GLU A 234 2.19 17.41 -4.73
N ALA A 235 3.07 16.59 -5.32
CA ALA A 235 3.92 15.66 -4.59
C ALA A 235 4.81 16.41 -3.60
N LYS A 236 5.52 17.45 -4.05
CA LYS A 236 6.41 18.24 -3.18
C LYS A 236 5.65 18.87 -2.02
N LYS A 237 4.45 19.42 -2.25
CA LYS A 237 3.59 19.94 -1.17
C LYS A 237 3.24 18.87 -0.14
N ALA A 238 2.80 17.69 -0.59
CA ALA A 238 2.47 16.59 0.30
C ALA A 238 3.71 16.09 1.08
N ILE A 239 4.87 15.96 0.43
CA ILE A 239 6.14 15.56 1.07
C ILE A 239 6.56 16.57 2.14
N GLU A 240 6.50 17.87 1.83
CA GLU A 240 6.80 18.94 2.78
C GLU A 240 5.80 18.93 3.96
N ALA A 241 4.53 18.64 3.69
CA ALA A 241 3.50 18.51 4.71
C ALA A 241 3.76 17.31 5.64
N VAL A 242 4.13 16.15 5.10
CA VAL A 242 4.53 14.98 5.89
C VAL A 242 5.75 15.31 6.75
N MET A 243 6.81 15.90 6.19
CA MET A 243 8.00 16.30 6.98
C MET A 243 7.62 17.27 8.11
N LYS A 244 6.68 18.18 7.88
CA LYS A 244 6.26 19.16 8.89
C LYS A 244 5.37 18.56 9.98
N SER A 245 4.42 17.72 9.60
CA SER A 245 3.31 17.30 10.47
C SER A 245 3.46 15.87 10.98
N ASP A 246 4.00 14.98 10.17
CA ASP A 246 4.08 13.53 10.43
C ASP A 246 5.47 13.06 10.82
N VAL A 247 6.45 13.96 10.86
CA VAL A 247 7.79 13.68 11.41
C VAL A 247 7.94 14.39 12.75
N HIS A 248 8.45 13.68 13.75
CA HIS A 248 8.86 14.26 15.02
C HIS A 248 10.15 15.08 14.82
N GLN A 249 10.13 16.38 15.13
CA GLN A 249 11.18 17.33 14.73
C GLN A 249 12.46 17.25 15.57
N THR A 250 12.39 16.60 16.75
CA THR A 250 13.57 16.30 17.58
C THR A 250 14.07 14.86 17.41
N ASP A 251 13.17 13.88 17.52
CA ASP A 251 13.52 12.46 17.49
C ASP A 251 13.65 11.87 16.09
N TRP A 252 13.20 12.59 15.06
CA TRP A 252 13.23 12.17 13.65
C TRP A 252 12.53 10.83 13.40
N THR A 253 11.56 10.46 14.23
CA THR A 253 10.66 9.33 13.98
C THR A 253 9.45 9.76 13.17
N LEU A 254 8.93 8.88 12.34
CA LEU A 254 7.57 9.02 11.79
C LEU A 254 6.58 8.93 12.95
N LYS A 255 5.65 9.88 13.00
CA LYS A 255 4.50 9.90 13.89
C LYS A 255 3.43 8.95 13.36
N LEU A 256 2.38 8.77 14.17
CA LEU A 256 1.22 7.97 13.77
C LEU A 256 0.33 8.71 12.76
N ALA A 257 0.32 10.05 12.87
CA ALA A 257 -0.48 11.02 12.14
C ALA A 257 -0.11 12.45 12.58
N ASP A 258 -0.59 13.45 11.85
CA ASP A 258 -0.43 14.89 12.17
C ASP A 258 -1.03 15.32 13.52
N TRP A 259 -1.96 14.57 14.09
CA TRP A 259 -2.51 14.83 15.43
C TRP A 259 -1.58 14.41 16.58
N ALA A 260 -0.57 13.56 16.32
CA ALA A 260 0.37 13.09 17.32
C ALA A 260 1.50 14.11 17.55
N ASP A 261 1.17 15.17 18.30
CA ASP A 261 2.11 16.26 18.64
C ASP A 261 3.40 15.73 19.30
N ASP A 262 4.55 16.33 18.94
CA ASP A 262 5.89 15.98 19.48
C ASP A 262 5.93 15.94 21.02
N LYS A 263 5.14 16.80 21.68
CA LYS A 263 5.12 16.93 23.14
C LYS A 263 4.09 16.03 23.81
N ASP A 264 3.28 15.31 23.06
CA ASP A 264 2.32 14.37 23.64
C ASP A 264 3.10 13.22 24.34
N PRO A 265 2.95 13.04 25.66
CA PRO A 265 3.75 12.07 26.41
C PRO A 265 3.41 10.62 26.08
N LYS A 266 2.27 10.36 25.44
CA LYS A 266 1.82 9.02 25.03
C LYS A 266 2.10 8.79 23.55
N TYR A 267 1.66 9.68 22.68
CA TYR A 267 1.67 9.48 21.23
C TYR A 267 2.85 10.12 20.52
N GLY A 268 3.44 11.19 21.05
CA GLY A 268 4.62 11.85 20.46
C GLY A 268 5.86 10.95 20.46
N ILE A 269 5.93 10.00 21.40
CA ILE A 269 7.01 9.02 21.49
C ILE A 269 6.76 7.74 20.68
N ALA A 270 5.63 7.63 19.97
CA ALA A 270 5.21 6.42 19.29
C ALA A 270 5.45 6.49 17.78
N THR A 271 5.60 5.32 17.17
CA THR A 271 5.73 5.15 15.73
C THR A 271 5.16 3.79 15.33
N ARG A 272 4.73 3.66 14.07
CA ARG A 272 4.14 2.44 13.53
C ARG A 272 5.10 1.81 12.50
N PRO A 273 5.71 0.64 12.77
CA PRO A 273 6.72 0.07 11.88
C PRO A 273 6.27 -0.21 10.45
N SER A 274 4.97 -0.40 10.20
CA SER A 274 4.43 -0.53 8.84
C SER A 274 4.51 0.76 8.02
N ASP A 275 4.78 1.90 8.65
CA ASP A 275 4.97 3.19 7.98
C ASP A 275 6.43 3.37 7.53
N PHE A 276 7.30 2.38 7.80
CA PHE A 276 8.73 2.42 7.49
C PHE A 276 9.00 2.19 6.00
N MET A 277 8.44 3.07 5.18
CA MET A 277 8.54 3.11 3.72
C MET A 277 9.88 3.75 3.31
N LEU A 278 10.98 3.13 3.75
CA LEU A 278 12.35 3.63 3.63
C LEU A 278 12.71 4.10 2.22
N GLN A 279 12.25 3.36 1.22
CA GLN A 279 12.44 3.70 -0.18
C GLN A 279 11.71 4.98 -0.60
N HIS A 280 10.47 5.20 -0.12
CA HIS A 280 9.74 6.44 -0.40
C HIS A 280 10.47 7.63 0.21
N MET A 281 10.95 7.51 1.46
CA MET A 281 11.70 8.57 2.13
C MET A 281 13.00 8.94 1.41
N LYS A 282 13.70 7.95 0.82
CA LYS A 282 14.88 8.21 -0.03
C LYS A 282 14.52 8.99 -1.30
N ASP A 283 13.39 8.67 -1.92
CA ASP A 283 12.89 9.38 -3.10
C ASP A 283 12.39 10.79 -2.75
N PHE A 284 11.79 10.97 -1.58
CA PHE A 284 11.40 12.27 -1.05
C PHE A 284 12.60 13.18 -0.84
N ARG A 285 13.67 12.67 -0.22
CA ARG A 285 14.96 13.36 -0.14
C ARG A 285 15.48 13.75 -1.53
N ASN A 286 15.49 12.81 -2.48
CA ASN A 286 16.05 13.04 -3.81
C ASN A 286 15.28 14.13 -4.58
N VAL A 287 13.95 14.16 -4.48
CA VAL A 287 13.13 15.12 -5.24
C VAL A 287 13.01 16.50 -4.59
N THR A 288 13.07 16.57 -3.26
CA THR A 288 12.97 17.83 -2.50
C THR A 288 14.33 18.47 -2.22
N GLY A 289 15.38 17.66 -2.11
CA GLY A 289 16.68 18.10 -1.59
C GLY A 289 16.74 18.26 -0.06
N ASP A 290 15.65 17.95 0.66
CA ASP A 290 15.62 18.06 2.12
C ASP A 290 16.38 16.89 2.77
N LYS A 291 17.53 17.21 3.36
CA LYS A 291 18.40 16.25 4.06
C LYS A 291 17.85 15.78 5.40
N ASN A 292 16.77 16.37 5.93
CA ASN A 292 16.14 15.86 7.15
C ASN A 292 15.58 14.46 6.95
N TRP A 293 15.20 14.09 5.73
CA TRP A 293 14.83 12.72 5.39
C TRP A 293 15.93 11.70 5.68
N ASP A 294 17.21 12.05 5.56
CA ASP A 294 18.30 11.15 5.96
C ASP A 294 18.27 10.84 7.46
N ARG A 295 17.93 11.83 8.29
CA ARG A 295 17.77 11.63 9.74
C ARG A 295 16.60 10.71 10.04
N VAL A 296 15.49 10.88 9.33
CA VAL A 296 14.31 10.02 9.48
C VAL A 296 14.64 8.59 9.08
N ILE A 297 15.29 8.39 7.93
CA ILE A 297 15.73 7.07 7.45
C ILE A 297 16.67 6.39 8.46
N ASP A 298 17.69 7.10 8.95
CA ASP A 298 18.66 6.58 9.91
C ASP A 298 17.98 6.19 11.22
N GLN A 299 17.08 7.04 11.71
CA GLN A 299 16.30 6.78 12.91
C GLN A 299 15.37 5.59 12.70
N THR A 300 14.68 5.47 11.56
CA THR A 300 13.82 4.34 11.24
C THR A 300 14.58 3.02 11.26
N TYR A 301 15.77 2.94 10.66
CA TYR A 301 16.61 1.74 10.78
C TYR A 301 17.07 1.48 12.21
N LYS A 302 17.35 2.53 12.99
CA LYS A 302 17.67 2.37 14.42
C LYS A 302 16.50 1.75 15.18
N VAL A 303 15.25 2.18 14.92
CA VAL A 303 14.05 1.58 15.53
C VAL A 303 13.94 0.10 15.15
N VAL A 304 14.05 -0.23 13.86
CA VAL A 304 14.03 -1.63 13.38
C VAL A 304 15.08 -2.47 14.10
N ASN A 305 16.31 -1.98 14.20
CA ASN A 305 17.41 -2.72 14.80
C ASN A 305 17.34 -2.82 16.32
N ASP A 306 16.81 -1.81 17.03
CA ASP A 306 16.58 -1.88 18.48
C ASP A 306 15.52 -2.94 18.81
N ILE A 307 14.41 -2.96 18.06
CA ILE A 307 13.36 -3.97 18.22
C ILE A 307 13.87 -5.35 17.86
N TYR A 308 14.49 -5.50 16.69
CA TYR A 308 15.04 -6.76 16.22
C TYR A 308 16.07 -7.33 17.19
N GLY A 309 17.03 -6.52 17.62
CA GLY A 309 18.11 -6.97 18.50
C GLY A 309 17.63 -7.47 19.85
N LYS A 310 16.57 -6.85 20.42
CA LYS A 310 16.14 -7.13 21.80
C LYS A 310 14.89 -8.00 21.90
N TYR A 311 13.92 -7.85 21.01
CA TYR A 311 12.58 -8.42 21.16
C TYR A 311 12.27 -9.54 20.16
N SER A 312 12.94 -9.55 19.00
CA SER A 312 12.63 -10.50 17.91
C SER A 312 13.86 -11.10 17.23
N ARG A 313 15.00 -11.20 17.93
CA ARG A 313 16.26 -11.73 17.36
C ARG A 313 16.15 -13.17 16.81
N LYS A 314 15.13 -13.93 17.23
CA LYS A 314 14.83 -15.30 16.75
C LYS A 314 13.87 -15.35 15.56
N THR A 315 13.15 -14.27 15.29
CA THR A 315 11.99 -14.27 14.39
C THR A 315 12.04 -13.17 13.34
N GLY A 316 12.82 -12.10 13.56
CA GLY A 316 12.80 -10.90 12.73
C GLY A 316 11.53 -10.05 12.84
N LEU A 317 10.50 -10.45 13.59
CA LEU A 317 9.21 -9.76 13.61
C LEU A 317 9.30 -8.35 14.21
N LEU A 318 8.48 -7.42 13.70
CA LEU A 318 8.30 -6.07 14.26
C LEU A 318 6.88 -5.92 14.84
N PRO A 319 6.66 -5.09 15.87
CA PRO A 319 5.34 -4.87 16.45
C PRO A 319 4.49 -3.95 15.59
N ASP A 320 3.17 -3.99 15.78
CA ASP A 320 2.23 -3.02 15.17
C ASP A 320 2.58 -1.59 15.57
N PHE A 321 2.95 -1.36 16.84
CA PHE A 321 3.41 -0.07 17.34
C PHE A 321 4.69 -0.21 18.17
N ALA A 322 5.58 0.77 18.03
CA ALA A 322 6.78 0.91 18.82
C ALA A 322 6.81 2.27 19.52
N MET A 323 7.44 2.35 20.68
CA MET A 323 7.55 3.57 21.47
C MET A 323 8.98 3.80 21.91
N LYS A 324 9.39 5.06 21.98
CA LYS A 324 10.67 5.46 22.55
C LYS A 324 10.63 5.32 24.08
N LYS A 325 11.67 4.69 24.65
CA LYS A 325 11.90 4.55 26.09
C LYS A 325 13.37 4.79 26.39
N GLY A 326 13.69 6.00 26.85
CA GLY A 326 15.07 6.49 26.90
C GLY A 326 15.64 6.60 25.48
N ASP A 327 16.84 6.06 25.26
CA ASP A 327 17.50 6.09 23.94
C ASP A 327 17.18 4.88 23.05
N LYS A 328 16.23 4.04 23.45
CA LYS A 328 15.86 2.79 22.77
C LYS A 328 14.39 2.76 22.43
N PHE A 329 14.02 1.93 21.46
CA PHE A 329 12.63 1.66 21.11
C PHE A 329 12.20 0.30 21.64
N VAL A 330 10.94 0.24 22.09
CA VAL A 330 10.31 -0.95 22.66
C VAL A 330 8.95 -1.16 21.99
N PRO A 331 8.43 -2.39 21.93
CA PRO A 331 7.05 -2.63 21.51
C PRO A 331 6.07 -1.86 22.39
N ALA A 332 4.95 -1.41 21.80
CA ALA A 332 3.88 -0.77 22.55
C ALA A 332 3.24 -1.74 23.56
N GLU A 333 2.62 -1.18 24.59
CA GLU A 333 1.81 -1.97 25.52
C GLU A 333 0.48 -2.38 24.87
N PRO A 334 -0.17 -3.47 25.32
CA PRO A 334 -1.51 -3.85 24.86
C PRO A 334 -2.53 -2.71 24.98
N ASN A 335 -3.37 -2.55 23.96
CA ASN A 335 -4.38 -1.49 23.84
C ASN A 335 -3.80 -0.08 23.90
N PHE A 336 -2.57 0.09 23.38
CA PHE A 336 -1.95 1.39 23.25
C PHE A 336 -2.81 2.33 22.39
N LEU A 337 -3.27 1.83 21.24
CA LEU A 337 -4.14 2.54 20.31
C LEU A 337 -5.28 1.67 19.78
N GLU A 338 -5.01 0.46 19.30
CA GLU A 338 -5.96 -0.29 18.47
C GLU A 338 -6.44 -1.60 19.11
N SER A 339 -5.55 -2.36 19.74
CA SER A 339 -5.86 -3.72 20.17
C SER A 339 -4.94 -4.24 21.28
N GLU A 340 -5.29 -5.36 21.89
CA GLU A 340 -4.41 -6.06 22.83
C GLU A 340 -3.09 -6.55 22.20
N PHE A 341 -2.97 -6.52 20.87
CA PHE A 341 -1.83 -6.99 20.09
C PHE A 341 -0.93 -5.87 19.56
N ASP A 342 -1.10 -4.63 20.01
CA ASP A 342 -0.34 -3.46 19.53
C ASP A 342 1.18 -3.61 19.67
N GLY A 343 1.64 -4.39 20.66
CA GLY A 343 3.06 -4.73 20.87
C GLY A 343 3.55 -5.98 20.12
N ASP A 344 2.74 -6.59 19.26
CA ASP A 344 3.02 -7.83 18.56
C ASP A 344 2.98 -7.66 17.04
N TYR A 345 3.41 -8.68 16.30
CA TYR A 345 3.30 -8.68 14.84
C TYR A 345 1.87 -9.01 14.45
N ASN A 346 1.07 -8.00 14.10
CA ASN A 346 -0.34 -8.14 13.77
C ASN A 346 -0.66 -7.39 12.46
N TYR A 347 -1.92 -7.00 12.23
CA TYR A 347 -2.38 -6.51 10.93
C TYR A 347 -1.62 -5.28 10.43
N ASN A 348 -1.16 -4.37 11.31
CA ASN A 348 -0.31 -3.28 10.86
C ASN A 348 1.03 -3.82 10.38
N SER A 349 1.76 -4.52 11.26
CA SER A 349 3.13 -4.94 11.00
C SER A 349 3.27 -6.03 9.95
N SER A 350 2.17 -6.67 9.54
CA SER A 350 2.10 -7.56 8.39
C SER A 350 2.70 -6.95 7.10
N ARG A 351 2.66 -5.62 6.97
CA ARG A 351 3.16 -4.83 5.84
C ARG A 351 4.68 -4.63 5.85
N THR A 352 5.34 -4.77 7.00
CA THR A 352 6.78 -4.51 7.17
C THR A 352 7.69 -5.30 6.21
N PRO A 353 7.43 -6.58 5.87
CA PRO A 353 8.29 -7.32 4.95
C PRO A 353 8.25 -6.75 3.53
N TRP A 354 7.11 -6.18 3.12
CA TRP A 354 6.97 -5.46 1.85
C TRP A 354 7.68 -4.11 1.91
N ARG A 355 7.36 -3.25 2.89
CA ARG A 355 7.89 -1.88 2.95
C ARG A 355 9.40 -1.83 3.11
N ILE A 356 9.94 -2.61 4.04
CA ILE A 356 11.38 -2.65 4.32
C ILE A 356 12.12 -3.45 3.24
N GLY A 357 11.52 -4.55 2.75
CA GLY A 357 12.10 -5.36 1.68
C GLY A 357 12.30 -4.56 0.40
N THR A 358 11.31 -3.76 -0.01
CA THR A 358 11.36 -2.93 -1.22
C THR A 358 12.55 -1.98 -1.24
N ASP A 359 12.96 -1.46 -0.07
CA ASP A 359 14.11 -0.58 0.02
C ASP A 359 15.45 -1.28 -0.27
N TYR A 360 15.65 -2.49 0.25
CA TYR A 360 16.79 -3.30 -0.13
C TYR A 360 16.77 -3.59 -1.63
N LEU A 361 15.62 -3.99 -2.18
CA LEU A 361 15.49 -4.33 -3.60
C LEU A 361 15.89 -3.16 -4.52
N LEU A 362 15.40 -1.96 -4.26
CA LEU A 362 15.65 -0.81 -5.13
C LEU A 362 17.00 -0.13 -4.88
N THR A 363 17.51 -0.15 -3.64
CA THR A 363 18.65 0.70 -3.25
C THR A 363 19.89 -0.07 -2.83
N GLY A 364 19.77 -1.37 -2.54
CA GLY A 364 20.86 -2.19 -2.01
C GLY A 364 21.20 -1.92 -0.55
N ASP A 365 20.41 -1.11 0.17
CA ASP A 365 20.69 -0.78 1.58
C ASP A 365 20.52 -1.99 2.49
N THR A 366 21.61 -2.39 3.13
CA THR A 366 21.69 -3.64 3.89
C THR A 366 21.30 -3.49 5.35
N ARG A 367 20.92 -2.30 5.83
CA ARG A 367 20.73 -2.03 7.27
C ARG A 367 19.60 -2.82 7.94
N ALA A 368 18.66 -3.38 7.17
CA ALA A 368 17.62 -4.29 7.65
C ALA A 368 17.77 -5.73 7.12
N LYS A 369 18.83 -6.05 6.36
CA LYS A 369 18.98 -7.35 5.70
C LYS A 369 19.01 -8.52 6.69
N ASP A 370 19.69 -8.35 7.83
CA ASP A 370 19.74 -9.39 8.89
C ASP A 370 18.36 -9.68 9.50
N GLN A 371 17.57 -8.62 9.75
CA GLN A 371 16.22 -8.72 10.28
C GLN A 371 15.32 -9.48 9.29
N LEU A 372 15.32 -9.08 8.01
CA LEU A 372 14.53 -9.75 6.97
C LEU A 372 15.00 -11.19 6.69
N SER A 373 16.31 -11.45 6.75
CA SER A 373 16.85 -12.81 6.60
C SER A 373 16.39 -13.71 7.74
N THR A 374 16.39 -13.20 8.97
CA THR A 374 15.87 -13.91 10.16
C THR A 374 14.37 -14.18 10.01
N LEU A 375 13.61 -13.20 9.51
CA LEU A 375 12.18 -13.32 9.24
C LEU A 375 11.87 -14.47 8.29
N ASN A 376 12.51 -14.49 7.13
CA ASN A 376 12.31 -15.55 6.14
C ASN A 376 12.69 -16.92 6.71
N ALA A 377 13.86 -17.05 7.36
CA ALA A 377 14.29 -18.30 7.95
C ALA A 377 13.33 -18.81 9.02
N TRP A 378 12.79 -17.91 9.84
CA TRP A 378 11.83 -18.26 10.88
C TRP A 378 10.50 -18.75 10.29
N PHE A 379 9.91 -18.02 9.34
CA PHE A 379 8.67 -18.44 8.69
C PHE A 379 8.81 -19.76 7.96
N ARG A 380 9.89 -19.94 7.19
CA ARG A 380 10.21 -21.20 6.51
C ARG A 380 10.28 -22.37 7.49
N LYS A 381 10.90 -22.16 8.66
CA LYS A 381 11.00 -23.17 9.73
C LYS A 381 9.64 -23.49 10.35
N ILE A 382 8.89 -22.48 10.83
CA ILE A 382 7.64 -22.73 11.58
C ILE A 382 6.52 -23.28 10.70
N THR A 383 6.57 -22.98 9.39
CA THR A 383 5.58 -23.46 8.42
C THR A 383 6.00 -24.75 7.73
N LYS A 384 7.24 -25.22 7.94
CA LYS A 384 7.86 -26.30 7.16
C LYS A 384 7.78 -26.02 5.65
N GLU A 385 8.14 -24.81 5.24
CA GLU A 385 8.12 -24.35 3.84
C GLU A 385 6.71 -24.45 3.21
N ASN A 386 5.63 -24.23 3.98
CA ASN A 386 4.26 -24.25 3.49
C ASN A 386 3.54 -22.91 3.79
N PRO A 387 3.32 -22.05 2.79
CA PRO A 387 2.62 -20.77 2.97
C PRO A 387 1.25 -20.88 3.63
N SER A 388 0.52 -21.97 3.41
CA SER A 388 -0.80 -22.21 4.02
C SER A 388 -0.74 -22.47 5.53
N LYS A 389 0.42 -22.34 6.17
CA LYS A 389 0.61 -22.45 7.63
C LYS A 389 1.00 -21.13 8.28
N ILE A 390 1.05 -20.05 7.50
CA ILE A 390 1.18 -18.68 8.00
C ILE A 390 -0.15 -18.27 8.63
N ARG A 391 -0.11 -17.84 9.88
CA ARG A 391 -1.27 -17.44 10.70
C ARG A 391 -1.42 -15.93 10.71
N ALA A 392 -2.62 -15.46 11.00
CA ALA A 392 -2.89 -14.05 11.25
C ALA A 392 -2.29 -13.61 12.61
N GLY A 393 -1.04 -13.16 12.56
CA GLY A 393 -0.33 -12.53 13.67
C GLY A 393 0.46 -13.47 14.58
N TYR A 394 1.51 -12.94 15.20
CA TYR A 394 2.44 -13.67 16.06
C TYR A 394 3.02 -12.80 17.18
N LYS A 395 3.26 -13.41 18.36
CA LYS A 395 4.12 -12.81 19.38
C LYS A 395 5.52 -12.60 18.81
N LEU A 396 6.17 -11.47 19.15
CA LEU A 396 7.48 -11.10 18.56
C LEU A 396 8.57 -12.16 18.79
N ASN A 397 8.55 -12.85 19.93
CA ASN A 397 9.51 -13.92 20.22
C ASN A 397 9.20 -15.26 19.52
N GLY A 398 8.09 -15.34 18.79
CA GLY A 398 7.62 -16.51 18.06
C GLY A 398 6.99 -17.60 18.93
N ALA A 399 6.70 -17.32 20.21
CA ALA A 399 6.17 -18.33 21.13
C ALA A 399 4.74 -18.78 20.79
N LYS A 400 3.94 -17.91 20.14
CA LYS A 400 2.53 -18.17 19.87
C LYS A 400 2.04 -17.38 18.65
N ALA A 401 1.21 -18.01 17.83
CA ALA A 401 0.36 -17.34 16.84
C ALA A 401 -0.83 -16.68 17.54
N LEU A 402 -1.20 -15.46 17.12
CA LEU A 402 -2.27 -14.68 17.74
C LEU A 402 -3.64 -15.20 17.30
N ALA A 403 -3.77 -15.58 16.03
CA ALA A 403 -4.94 -16.26 15.49
C ALA A 403 -4.68 -17.72 15.13
N THR A 404 -5.78 -18.48 15.02
CA THR A 404 -5.77 -19.87 14.54
C THR A 404 -5.98 -19.98 13.03
N TYR A 405 -6.43 -18.92 12.35
CA TYR A 405 -6.70 -18.90 10.91
C TYR A 405 -5.52 -18.33 10.11
N GLU A 406 -5.47 -18.65 8.82
CA GLU A 406 -4.58 -18.04 7.83
C GLU A 406 -5.22 -16.78 7.22
N ASP A 407 -4.38 -15.84 6.75
CA ASP A 407 -4.81 -14.64 6.02
C ASP A 407 -3.68 -14.20 5.08
N ILE A 408 -3.97 -13.93 3.81
CA ILE A 408 -2.94 -13.56 2.83
C ILE A 408 -2.23 -12.27 3.17
N THR A 409 -2.85 -11.39 3.97
CA THR A 409 -2.26 -10.19 4.58
C THR A 409 -0.88 -10.48 5.18
N PHE A 410 -0.69 -11.66 5.76
CA PHE A 410 0.55 -12.06 6.43
C PHE A 410 1.51 -12.85 5.53
N SER A 411 1.02 -13.40 4.41
CA SER A 411 1.82 -14.22 3.50
C SER A 411 2.31 -13.47 2.27
N ALA A 412 1.52 -12.53 1.75
CA ALA A 412 1.85 -11.79 0.55
C ALA A 412 3.10 -10.91 0.70
N PRO A 413 3.21 -10.07 1.75
CA PRO A 413 4.40 -9.26 1.98
C PRO A 413 5.71 -10.07 2.12
N LEU A 414 5.61 -11.33 2.60
CA LEU A 414 6.78 -12.22 2.69
C LEU A 414 7.35 -12.60 1.33
N MET A 415 6.59 -12.49 0.23
CA MET A 415 7.15 -12.66 -1.11
C MET A 415 8.26 -11.64 -1.33
N VAL A 416 8.04 -10.37 -0.96
CA VAL A 416 9.00 -9.28 -1.14
C VAL A 416 10.25 -9.51 -0.29
N SER A 417 10.09 -9.85 0.99
CA SER A 417 11.26 -10.13 1.84
C SER A 417 12.02 -11.37 1.39
N ALA A 418 11.37 -12.38 0.80
CA ALA A 418 12.03 -13.58 0.31
C ALA A 418 12.96 -13.29 -0.88
N MET A 419 12.72 -12.22 -1.64
CA MET A 419 13.53 -11.85 -2.81
C MET A 419 14.98 -11.48 -2.47
N ILE A 420 15.30 -11.19 -1.20
CA ILE A 420 16.60 -10.63 -0.82
C ILE A 420 17.78 -11.61 -0.87
N ASP A 421 17.50 -12.90 -1.01
CA ASP A 421 18.49 -13.98 -0.94
C ASP A 421 18.07 -15.22 -1.75
N SER A 422 18.97 -15.69 -2.61
CA SER A 422 18.74 -16.86 -3.49
C SER A 422 18.41 -18.17 -2.75
N SER A 423 18.83 -18.32 -1.49
CA SER A 423 18.48 -19.47 -0.66
C SER A 423 16.97 -19.59 -0.36
N ASN A 424 16.21 -18.52 -0.61
CA ASN A 424 14.75 -18.51 -0.50
C ASN A 424 14.03 -18.91 -1.79
N GLN A 425 14.71 -19.30 -2.88
CA GLN A 425 14.06 -19.49 -4.18
C GLN A 425 12.85 -20.44 -4.15
N LYS A 426 12.98 -21.60 -3.51
CA LYS A 426 11.86 -22.55 -3.37
C LYS A 426 10.73 -21.99 -2.51
N TRP A 427 11.07 -21.19 -1.50
CA TRP A 427 10.11 -20.54 -0.61
C TRP A 427 9.34 -19.44 -1.35
N LEU A 428 10.03 -18.58 -2.10
CA LEU A 428 9.45 -17.53 -2.93
C LEU A 428 8.50 -18.11 -3.98
N ASN A 429 8.90 -19.19 -4.65
CA ASN A 429 8.03 -19.88 -5.62
C ASN A 429 6.72 -20.34 -4.98
N LYS A 430 6.78 -20.97 -3.80
CA LYS A 430 5.57 -21.42 -3.09
C LYS A 430 4.71 -20.27 -2.60
N LEU A 431 5.32 -19.21 -2.08
CA LEU A 431 4.59 -18.01 -1.66
C LEU A 431 3.85 -17.37 -2.84
N TRP A 432 4.50 -17.30 -4.01
CA TRP A 432 3.87 -16.84 -5.25
C TRP A 432 2.65 -17.70 -5.59
N ASP A 433 2.82 -19.02 -5.69
CA ASP A 433 1.71 -19.95 -6.05
C ASP A 433 0.53 -19.81 -5.09
N TYR A 434 0.81 -19.78 -3.78
CA TYR A 434 -0.21 -19.65 -2.75
C TYR A 434 -1.02 -18.36 -2.91
N ASN A 435 -0.35 -17.21 -3.06
CA ASN A 435 -1.02 -15.92 -3.14
C ASN A 435 -1.71 -15.69 -4.51
N ALA A 436 -1.11 -16.18 -5.60
CA ALA A 436 -1.66 -16.07 -6.95
C ALA A 436 -2.97 -16.85 -7.13
N ALA A 437 -3.12 -17.97 -6.39
CA ALA A 437 -4.28 -18.86 -6.45
C ALA A 437 -5.50 -18.35 -5.67
N VAL A 438 -5.33 -17.43 -4.71
CA VAL A 438 -6.45 -16.89 -3.93
C VAL A 438 -7.39 -16.08 -4.83
N SER A 439 -8.69 -16.30 -4.68
CA SER A 439 -9.72 -15.55 -5.40
C SER A 439 -9.86 -14.15 -4.82
N THR A 440 -9.76 -13.12 -5.66
CA THR A 440 -9.97 -11.71 -5.24
C THR A 440 -11.38 -11.49 -4.69
N LYS A 441 -12.37 -12.25 -5.18
CA LYS A 441 -13.74 -12.16 -4.70
C LYS A 441 -13.87 -12.67 -3.26
N ASP A 442 -13.14 -13.73 -2.92
CA ASP A 442 -13.28 -14.47 -1.66
C ASP A 442 -12.41 -13.90 -0.53
N ASP A 443 -11.49 -12.99 -0.84
CA ASP A 443 -10.68 -12.25 0.12
C ASP A 443 -11.15 -10.79 0.25
N PHE A 444 -10.73 -10.11 1.31
CA PHE A 444 -11.13 -8.76 1.66
C PHE A 444 -10.18 -7.70 1.11
N TYR A 445 -10.62 -6.45 1.17
CA TYR A 445 -9.88 -5.27 0.73
C TYR A 445 -8.40 -5.31 1.16
N PHE A 446 -8.11 -5.56 2.45
CA PHE A 446 -6.77 -5.41 2.99
C PHE A 446 -5.79 -6.42 2.41
N GLY A 447 -6.10 -7.72 2.50
CA GLY A 447 -5.29 -8.79 1.93
C GLY A 447 -5.11 -8.66 0.42
N ASN A 448 -6.18 -8.29 -0.31
CA ASN A 448 -6.12 -8.10 -1.76
C ASN A 448 -5.20 -6.96 -2.19
N ASN A 449 -5.19 -5.83 -1.48
CA ASN A 449 -4.29 -4.72 -1.78
C ASN A 449 -2.84 -5.09 -1.51
N LEU A 450 -2.54 -5.66 -0.34
CA LEU A 450 -1.18 -6.07 0.02
C LEU A 450 -0.63 -7.15 -0.93
N ARG A 451 -1.48 -8.09 -1.36
CA ARG A 451 -1.13 -9.06 -2.38
C ARG A 451 -0.77 -8.40 -3.69
N LEU A 452 -1.63 -7.54 -4.23
CA LEU A 452 -1.38 -6.91 -5.53
C LEU A 452 -0.10 -6.06 -5.49
N LEU A 453 0.07 -5.23 -4.46
CA LEU A 453 1.27 -4.40 -4.27
C LEU A 453 2.53 -5.26 -4.14
N SER A 454 2.49 -6.33 -3.35
CA SER A 454 3.61 -7.27 -3.21
C SER A 454 3.94 -7.98 -4.53
N MET A 455 2.93 -8.36 -5.31
CA MET A 455 3.15 -9.05 -6.60
C MET A 455 3.64 -8.10 -7.70
N ILE A 456 3.27 -6.81 -7.66
CA ILE A 456 3.89 -5.79 -8.52
C ILE A 456 5.39 -5.70 -8.21
N VAL A 457 5.79 -5.68 -6.93
CA VAL A 457 7.22 -5.73 -6.55
C VAL A 457 7.86 -7.02 -7.05
N VAL A 458 7.30 -8.18 -6.71
CA VAL A 458 7.91 -9.50 -6.91
C VAL A 458 8.02 -9.90 -8.38
N SER A 459 7.11 -9.42 -9.23
CA SER A 459 7.20 -9.60 -10.69
C SER A 459 8.26 -8.71 -11.34
N GLY A 460 8.85 -7.75 -10.61
CA GLY A 460 9.78 -6.76 -11.14
C GLY A 460 9.06 -5.59 -11.82
N ASN A 461 7.86 -5.22 -11.38
CA ASN A 461 7.08 -4.14 -11.98
C ASN A 461 6.92 -2.93 -11.05
N TRP A 462 7.59 -2.94 -9.89
CA TRP A 462 7.70 -1.79 -9.01
C TRP A 462 8.96 -0.99 -9.34
N TRP A 463 8.80 0.23 -9.84
CA TRP A 463 9.91 1.12 -10.20
C TRP A 463 9.94 2.35 -9.29
N THR A 464 11.10 3.01 -9.21
CA THR A 464 11.27 4.27 -8.45
C THR A 464 11.19 5.50 -9.35
N PRO A 465 10.52 6.58 -8.92
CA PRO A 465 10.39 7.80 -9.70
C PRO A 465 11.67 8.65 -9.75
N THR A 466 12.70 8.33 -8.95
CA THR A 466 13.95 9.12 -8.92
C THR A 466 15.16 8.41 -9.51
N ASP A 467 14.98 7.26 -10.17
CA ASP A 467 16.12 6.55 -10.77
C ASP A 467 16.77 7.35 -11.91
N HIS A 468 18.02 7.73 -11.72
CA HIS A 468 18.87 8.31 -12.76
C HIS A 468 19.40 7.25 -13.75
N ARG A 469 19.20 5.95 -13.50
CA ARG A 469 19.73 4.87 -14.34
C ARG A 469 18.94 4.61 -15.63
N SER A 470 17.82 5.31 -15.89
CA SER A 470 16.94 5.04 -17.04
C SER A 470 16.78 6.15 -18.08
N SER A 471 17.82 6.96 -18.33
CA SER A 471 17.83 7.91 -19.46
C SER A 471 18.63 7.45 -20.69
N SER A 472 18.78 6.14 -20.94
CA SER A 472 19.53 5.67 -22.13
C SER A 472 18.98 4.41 -22.81
N VAL A 473 17.65 4.31 -22.95
CA VAL A 473 17.09 3.42 -23.98
C VAL A 473 16.34 4.29 -24.97
N GLU A 474 17.03 4.65 -26.05
CA GLU A 474 16.37 5.13 -27.28
C GLU A 474 15.37 4.05 -27.73
N PRO A 475 14.18 4.44 -28.22
CA PRO A 475 13.24 3.48 -28.78
C PRO A 475 13.91 2.74 -29.93
N ALA A 476 13.92 1.40 -29.86
CA ALA A 476 14.40 0.57 -30.95
C ALA A 476 13.66 0.94 -32.25
N GLU A 477 14.42 1.35 -33.27
CA GLU A 477 13.86 1.62 -34.59
C GLU A 477 13.22 0.34 -35.15
N PRO A 478 12.04 0.44 -35.80
CA PRO A 478 11.42 -0.69 -36.45
C PRO A 478 12.29 -1.16 -37.61
N THR A 479 12.78 -2.40 -37.53
CA THR A 479 13.41 -3.10 -38.66
C THR A 479 12.40 -3.29 -39.78
N VAL A 480 12.60 -2.55 -40.87
CA VAL A 480 11.92 -2.79 -42.14
C VAL A 480 12.60 -3.99 -42.80
N GLU A 481 11.93 -5.14 -42.81
CA GLU A 481 12.32 -6.24 -43.69
C GLU A 481 11.99 -5.84 -45.13
N THR A 482 13.02 -5.56 -45.92
CA THR A 482 12.89 -5.52 -47.38
C THR A 482 12.89 -6.95 -47.91
N GLU A 483 11.73 -7.44 -48.32
CA GLU A 483 11.61 -8.62 -49.16
C GLU A 483 12.35 -8.40 -50.49
N LYS A 484 13.04 -9.45 -50.96
CA LYS A 484 13.64 -9.57 -52.29
C LYS A 484 12.95 -10.67 -53.06
#